data_AF-A0A2V5QRN7-F1
#
_entry.id   AF-A0A2V5QRN7-F1
#
_cell.length_a   1.000
_cell.length_b   1.000
_cell.length_c   1.000
_cell.angle_alpha   90.00
_cell.angle_beta   90.00
_cell.angle_gamma   90.00
#
_symmetry.space_group_name_H-M   'P 1'
#
loop_
_entity.id
_entity.type
_entity.pdbx_description
1 polymer ?
#
loop_
_entity_poly.entity_id
_entity_poly.type
_entity_poly.pdbx_seq_one_letter_code
_entity_poly.pdbx_strand_id
1 'polypeptide(L)'
;GLFQIWLDSVNANRDFDLKKYVDSETQDPTVISKEAGQLDGLPAYFIEYPEDQRLVIGKYKRFIFRISYGPTDHKAMDKTLDKTFTTMMSSVKFKK
;
A
#
# COMPACT_ATOMS: atom_id res chain seq x y z
N GLY A 1 -6.01 -15.00 -3.80
CA GLY A 1 -5.31 -13.80 -3.33
C GLY A 1 -5.69 -13.52 -1.89
N LEU A 2 -4.75 -13.08 -1.08
CA LEU A 2 -5.02 -12.61 0.29
C LEU A 2 -5.01 -11.08 0.30
N PHE A 3 -6.05 -10.49 0.87
CA PHE A 3 -6.05 -9.07 1.26
C PHE A 3 -5.54 -8.96 2.69
N GLN A 4 -4.66 -8.01 2.93
CA GLN A 4 -4.11 -7.77 4.27
C GLN A 4 -4.06 -6.27 4.57
N ILE A 5 -4.37 -5.92 5.81
CA ILE A 5 -4.30 -4.54 6.31
C ILE A 5 -3.47 -4.57 7.59
N TRP A 6 -2.48 -3.70 7.67
CA TRP A 6 -1.58 -3.57 8.81
C TRP A 6 -1.46 -2.12 9.24
N LEU A 7 -1.24 -1.92 10.54
CA LEU A 7 -0.83 -0.64 11.11
C LEU A 7 0.51 -0.85 11.78
N ASP A 8 1.55 -0.21 11.25
CA ASP A 8 2.87 -0.27 11.82
C ASP A 8 2.93 0.61 13.07
N SER A 9 3.57 0.09 14.12
CA SER A 9 3.82 0.81 15.37
C SER A 9 4.95 1.85 15.27
N VAL A 10 5.38 2.20 14.05
CA VAL A 10 6.39 3.22 13.81
C VAL A 10 5.83 4.59 14.21
N ASN A 11 6.56 5.33 15.04
CA ASN A 11 6.16 6.67 15.47
C ASN A 11 6.46 7.70 14.37
N ALA A 12 5.53 7.82 13.42
CA ALA A 12 5.61 8.73 12.30
C ALA A 12 5.24 10.16 12.71
N ASN A 13 6.15 10.84 13.41
CA ASN A 13 6.00 12.22 13.88
C ASN A 13 5.87 13.23 12.71
N ARG A 14 5.89 14.54 13.02
CA ARG A 14 5.67 15.60 12.02
C ARG A 14 6.74 15.62 10.93
N ASP A 15 7.98 15.33 11.29
CA ASP A 15 9.14 15.35 10.39
C ASP A 15 9.42 13.97 9.76
N PHE A 16 8.48 13.04 9.89
CA PHE A 16 8.62 11.70 9.35
C PHE A 16 8.64 11.73 7.82
N ASP A 17 9.76 11.28 7.26
CA ASP A 17 9.94 11.15 5.82
C ASP A 17 9.31 9.85 5.32
N LEU A 18 8.04 9.95 4.90
CA LEU A 18 7.30 8.83 4.33
C LEU A 18 7.98 8.28 3.07
N LYS A 19 8.58 9.14 2.24
CA LYS A 19 9.25 8.71 1.02
C LYS A 19 10.43 7.80 1.36
N LYS A 20 11.30 8.25 2.27
CA LYS A 20 12.46 7.48 2.72
C LYS A 20 12.06 6.15 3.34
N TYR A 21 10.97 6.12 4.12
CA TYR A 21 10.44 4.89 4.70
C TYR A 21 9.96 3.90 3.62
N VAL A 22 9.17 4.38 2.65
CA VAL A 22 8.72 3.53 1.55
C VAL A 22 9.92 3.04 0.72
N ASP A 23 10.88 3.92 0.43
CA ASP A 23 12.11 3.56 -0.28
C ASP A 23 12.89 2.45 0.45
N SER A 24 12.93 2.43 1.79
CA SER A 24 13.55 1.35 2.55
C SER A 24 12.72 0.06 2.59
N GLU A 25 11.40 0.15 2.64
CA GLU A 25 10.51 -1.02 2.67
C GLU A 25 10.36 -1.70 1.31
N THR A 26 10.62 -0.97 0.22
CA THR A 26 10.49 -1.46 -1.16
C THR A 26 11.85 -1.52 -1.87
N GLN A 27 12.91 -1.93 -1.18
CA GLN A 27 14.23 -2.16 -1.79
C GLN A 27 14.28 -3.43 -2.65
N ASP A 28 13.20 -4.20 -2.68
CA ASP A 28 13.08 -5.40 -3.48
C ASP A 28 13.22 -5.06 -4.98
N PRO A 29 14.16 -5.70 -5.71
CA PRO A 29 14.37 -5.44 -7.14
C PRO A 29 13.18 -5.85 -8.01
N THR A 30 12.19 -6.56 -7.46
CA THR A 30 10.99 -7.00 -8.19
C THR A 30 9.91 -5.93 -8.31
N VAL A 31 10.01 -4.81 -7.59
CA VAL A 31 9.04 -3.70 -7.69
C VAL A 31 8.94 -3.23 -9.14
N ILE A 32 7.74 -3.33 -9.71
CA ILE A 32 7.44 -2.89 -11.09
C ILE A 32 7.29 -1.38 -11.12
N SER A 33 6.50 -0.84 -10.19
CA SER A 33 6.19 0.59 -10.14
C SER A 33 5.98 1.07 -8.71
N LYS A 34 6.23 2.37 -8.50
CA LYS A 34 5.98 3.07 -7.25
C LYS A 34 5.54 4.49 -7.54
N GLU A 35 4.32 4.80 -7.17
CA GLU A 35 3.68 6.09 -7.44
C GLU A 35 3.26 6.77 -6.14
N ALA A 36 3.63 8.05 -6.00
CA ALA A 36 3.15 8.88 -4.91
C ALA A 36 1.74 9.39 -5.22
N GLY A 37 0.85 9.35 -4.24
CA GLY A 37 -0.52 9.82 -4.40
C GLY A 37 -1.19 10.10 -3.06
N GLN A 38 -2.52 10.02 -3.05
CA GLN A 38 -3.32 10.22 -1.86
C GLN A 38 -4.37 9.13 -1.72
N LEU A 39 -4.59 8.67 -0.48
CA LEU A 39 -5.69 7.79 -0.11
C LEU A 39 -6.55 8.51 0.93
N ASP A 40 -7.79 8.84 0.56
CA ASP A 40 -8.70 9.67 1.37
C ASP A 40 -8.08 11.01 1.83
N GLY A 41 -7.29 11.62 0.94
CA GLY A 41 -6.57 12.88 1.21
C GLY A 41 -5.33 12.74 2.08
N LEU A 42 -4.97 11.53 2.51
CA LEU A 42 -3.72 11.24 3.23
C LEU A 42 -2.61 10.90 2.24
N PRO A 43 -1.36 11.33 2.50
CA PRO A 43 -0.23 10.97 1.65
C PRO A 43 0.01 9.45 1.70
N ALA A 44 0.12 8.85 0.51
CA ALA A 44 0.32 7.42 0.33
C ALA A 44 1.18 7.13 -0.90
N TYR A 45 1.76 5.94 -0.94
CA TYR A 45 2.47 5.38 -2.07
C TYR A 45 1.76 4.11 -2.52
N PHE A 46 1.55 4.00 -3.83
CA PHE A 46 0.98 2.83 -4.49
C PHE A 46 2.13 2.09 -5.17
N ILE A 47 2.33 0.84 -4.78
CA ILE A 47 3.46 0.02 -5.21
C ILE A 47 2.90 -1.22 -5.90
N GLU A 48 3.46 -1.52 -7.06
CA GLU A 48 3.10 -2.68 -7.88
C GLU A 48 4.27 -3.67 -7.90
N TYR A 49 3.93 -4.92 -7.68
CA TYR A 49 4.83 -6.07 -7.73
C TYR A 49 4.36 -7.02 -8.85
N PRO A 50 5.19 -8.00 -9.24
CA PRO A 50 4.78 -9.04 -10.18
C PRO A 50 3.58 -9.85 -9.68
N GLU A 51 3.00 -10.64 -10.57
CA GLU A 51 1.86 -11.54 -10.24
C GLU A 51 0.63 -10.78 -9.72
N ASP A 52 0.45 -9.53 -10.20
CA ASP A 52 -0.64 -8.62 -9.83
C ASP A 52 -0.69 -8.31 -8.33
N GLN A 53 0.45 -8.42 -7.61
CA GLN A 53 0.52 -8.02 -6.23
C GLN A 53 0.60 -6.49 -6.13
N ARG A 54 -0.19 -5.89 -5.23
CA ARG A 54 -0.09 -4.47 -4.91
C ARG A 54 0.06 -4.23 -3.42
N LEU A 55 0.68 -3.11 -3.11
CA LEU A 55 0.88 -2.60 -1.77
C LEU A 55 0.63 -1.11 -1.76
N VAL A 56 -0.10 -0.65 -0.76
CA VAL A 56 -0.28 0.77 -0.45
C VAL A 56 0.33 1.03 0.91
N ILE A 57 1.26 1.98 0.98
CA ILE A 57 1.85 2.44 2.24
C ILE A 57 1.52 3.91 2.41
N GLY A 58 0.91 4.29 3.52
CA GLY A 58 0.56 5.68 3.77
C GLY A 58 0.67 6.07 5.23
N LYS A 59 0.58 7.37 5.49
CA LYS A 59 0.68 7.93 6.83
C LYS A 59 -0.67 8.42 7.33
N TYR A 60 -1.09 7.92 8.48
CA TYR A 60 -2.28 8.39 9.19
C TYR A 60 -1.90 8.82 10.61
N LYS A 61 -2.01 10.13 10.88
CA LYS A 61 -1.55 10.75 12.15
C LYS A 61 -0.09 10.38 12.44
N ARG A 62 0.16 9.61 13.49
CA ARG A 62 1.48 9.13 13.92
C ARG A 62 1.80 7.70 13.48
N PHE A 63 0.94 7.08 12.67
CA PHE A 63 1.04 5.69 12.26
C PHE A 63 1.29 5.58 10.77
N ILE A 64 1.95 4.49 10.38
CA ILE A 64 2.01 4.04 9.00
C ILE A 64 1.00 2.92 8.83
N PHE A 65 0.19 2.99 7.77
CA PHE A 65 -0.70 1.91 7.41
C PHE A 65 -0.18 1.23 6.14
N ARG A 66 -0.45 -0.06 6.05
CA ARG A 66 -0.19 -0.87 4.87
C ARG A 66 -1.47 -1.57 4.45
N ILE A 67 -1.75 -1.55 3.16
CA ILE A 67 -2.82 -2.35 2.57
C ILE A 67 -2.22 -3.10 1.40
N SER A 68 -2.20 -4.42 1.46
CA SER A 68 -1.69 -5.25 0.38
C SER A 68 -2.75 -6.21 -0.12
N TYR A 69 -2.59 -6.59 -1.38
CA TYR A 69 -3.24 -7.76 -1.93
C TYR A 69 -2.27 -8.48 -2.88
N GLY A 70 -2.39 -9.80 -2.96
CA GLY A 70 -1.60 -10.59 -3.90
C GLY A 70 -1.91 -12.09 -3.80
N PRO A 71 -1.43 -12.90 -4.75
CA PRO A 71 -1.58 -14.34 -4.72
C PRO A 71 -0.79 -14.95 -3.55
N THR A 72 -1.30 -16.05 -3.00
CA THR A 72 -0.60 -16.84 -1.97
C THR A 72 0.27 -17.94 -2.57
N ASP A 73 0.02 -18.29 -3.83
CA ASP A 73 0.56 -19.46 -4.50
C ASP A 73 1.27 -19.12 -5.82
N HIS A 74 1.75 -17.88 -5.96
CA HIS A 74 2.52 -17.39 -7.11
C HIS A 74 1.84 -17.58 -8.48
N LYS A 75 0.50 -17.57 -8.50
CA LYS A 75 -0.27 -17.60 -9.74
C LYS A 75 -0.80 -16.22 -10.06
N ALA A 76 -0.70 -15.85 -11.35
CA ALA A 76 -1.32 -14.65 -11.89
C ALA A 76 -2.79 -14.55 -11.43
N MET A 77 -3.17 -13.39 -10.90
CA MET A 77 -4.46 -13.22 -10.27
C MET A 77 -5.54 -12.91 -11.31
N ASP A 78 -6.78 -13.28 -10.99
CA ASP A 78 -7.93 -12.88 -11.77
C ASP A 78 -8.07 -11.35 -11.75
N LYS A 79 -8.20 -10.71 -12.93
CA LYS A 79 -8.43 -9.27 -13.10
C LYS A 79 -9.60 -8.73 -12.26
N THR A 80 -10.52 -9.60 -11.87
CA THR A 80 -11.64 -9.29 -10.96
C THR A 80 -11.14 -8.77 -9.60
N LEU A 81 -10.06 -9.32 -9.07
CA LEU A 81 -9.52 -8.94 -7.76
C LEU A 81 -8.81 -7.58 -7.79
N ASP A 82 -8.15 -7.22 -8.89
CA ASP A 82 -7.59 -5.89 -9.09
C ASP A 82 -8.69 -4.81 -9.09
N LYS A 83 -9.81 -5.09 -9.76
CA LYS A 83 -11.00 -4.23 -9.72
C LYS A 83 -11.58 -4.13 -8.30
N THR A 84 -11.64 -5.24 -7.56
CA THR A 84 -12.08 -5.24 -6.16
C THR A 84 -11.16 -4.39 -5.29
N PHE A 85 -9.85 -4.52 -5.43
CA PHE A 85 -8.89 -3.71 -4.69
C PHE A 85 -9.02 -2.23 -5.01
N THR A 86 -9.09 -1.87 -6.29
CA THR A 86 -9.27 -0.48 -6.73
C THR A 86 -10.58 0.10 -6.15
N THR A 87 -11.66 -0.67 -6.18
CA THR A 87 -12.95 -0.30 -5.58
C THR A 87 -12.82 -0.10 -4.08
N MET A 88 -12.14 -1.02 -3.38
CA MET A 88 -11.89 -0.92 -1.95
C MET A 88 -11.10 0.35 -1.63
N MET A 89 -10.02 0.64 -2.35
CA MET A 89 -9.18 1.83 -2.14
C MET A 89 -9.98 3.11 -2.33
N SER A 90 -10.87 3.17 -3.32
CA SER A 90 -11.77 4.33 -3.52
C SER A 90 -12.77 4.54 -2.38
N SER A 91 -13.06 3.48 -1.61
CA SER A 91 -14.03 3.48 -0.52
C SER A 91 -13.40 3.60 0.87
N VAL A 92 -12.06 3.55 0.97
CA VAL A 92 -11.36 3.71 2.25
C VAL A 92 -11.67 5.10 2.82
N LYS A 93 -12.06 5.13 4.10
CA LYS A 93 -12.29 6.35 4.86
C LYS A 93 -11.54 6.30 6.18
N PHE A 94 -10.68 7.27 6.40
CA PHE A 94 -10.00 7.43 7.68
C PHE A 94 -10.80 8.39 8.55
N LYS A 95 -11.08 7.98 9.79
CA LYS A 95 -11.69 8.89 10.78
C LYS A 95 -10.72 10.06 11.00
N LYS A 96 -11.23 11.29 11.03
CA LYS A 96 -10.39 12.48 11.26
C LYS A 96 -9.84 12.49 12.70
#